data_AF-A0A8T1WGM1-F1
#
_entry.id   AF-A0A8T1WGM1-F1
#
_cell.length_a   1.000
_cell.length_b   1.000
_cell.length_c   1.000
_cell.angle_alpha   90.00
_cell.angle_beta   90.00
_cell.angle_gamma   90.00
#
_symmetry.space_group_name_H-M   'P 1'
#
loop_
_entity.id
_entity.type
_entity.pdbx_description
1 polymer ?
#
loop_
_entity_poly.entity_id
_entity_poly.type
_entity_poly.pdbx_seq_one_letter_code
_entity_poly.pdbx_strand_id
1 'polypeptide(L)'
;MTKFRVVRLTQEALREQCKKDDYEMWGAATMDLAQYQRRSALKRATAFSQRGSIYWALVETSDDADGDSTDDSDLVPGQTLLCCHCESHRFDCVIRRSSGEVERGYSYHIGAVFTLPAFRKRGLATLFLTEVAKQLAQLPDALVSVLYSDIGPNFYGKLGWRAHPSRMATLDVAHPRNLEVGDSSSKDLSPLYLNDEFDALLKADNTKLVDELSSPTLQGREAFVMLPTRDSTEWQFCMGVHFAEANKFDDLPSRCGVKINDGTFIIWCHNYLKEPTLFIVRARLPDTGDDAVASTRVMLQAALEEARKFKLKKVAIWDPPSILLHEDVRHHFEIELIDREFSLSSALVFRHGDIDIKGDAAAPLPNWLHNEKFAWV
;
A
#
# COMPACT_ATOMS: atom_id res chain seq x y z
N MET A 1 35.02 15.66 -6.08
CA MET A 1 33.93 14.74 -6.48
C MET A 1 32.66 15.32 -5.91
N THR A 2 31.60 15.50 -6.70
CA THR A 2 30.31 15.99 -6.18
C THR A 2 29.85 15.07 -5.05
N LYS A 3 29.68 15.63 -3.85
CA LYS A 3 29.14 14.90 -2.70
C LYS A 3 27.62 14.96 -2.77
N PHE A 4 26.97 13.90 -2.29
CA PHE A 4 25.52 13.84 -2.18
C PHE A 4 25.16 13.52 -0.74
N ARG A 5 24.05 14.08 -0.25
CA ARG A 5 23.47 13.75 1.06
C ARG A 5 21.97 13.49 0.95
N VAL A 6 21.46 12.67 1.85
CA VAL A 6 20.02 12.39 1.98
C VAL A 6 19.42 13.29 3.04
N VAL A 7 18.39 14.03 2.65
CA VAL A 7 17.67 14.97 3.52
C VAL A 7 16.23 14.52 3.74
N ARG A 8 15.67 14.90 4.90
CA ARG A 8 14.26 14.80 5.22
C ARG A 8 13.60 16.13 4.91
N LEU A 9 12.65 16.13 3.98
CA LEU A 9 11.98 17.35 3.54
C LEU A 9 10.90 17.77 4.54
N THR A 10 11.18 18.84 5.28
CA THR A 10 10.25 19.50 6.21
C THR A 10 9.54 20.67 5.54
N GLN A 11 10.16 21.33 4.56
CA GLN A 11 9.58 22.44 3.82
C GLN A 11 8.51 21.95 2.82
N GLU A 12 7.29 22.49 2.90
CA GLU A 12 6.20 22.09 2.01
C GLU A 12 6.51 22.38 0.54
N ALA A 13 7.18 23.49 0.24
CA ALA A 13 7.55 23.87 -1.12
C ALA A 13 8.53 22.86 -1.77
N LEU A 14 9.40 22.19 -0.99
CA LEU A 14 10.26 21.13 -1.51
C LEU A 14 9.46 19.86 -1.82
N ARG A 15 8.43 19.54 -1.03
CA ARG A 15 7.51 18.42 -1.31
C ARG A 15 6.69 18.68 -2.57
N GLU A 16 6.25 19.92 -2.79
CA GLU A 16 5.60 20.34 -4.03
C GLU A 16 6.55 20.27 -5.24
N GLN A 17 7.83 20.60 -5.04
CA GLN A 17 8.86 20.44 -6.07
C GLN A 17 9.03 18.97 -6.47
N CYS A 18 9.08 18.02 -5.54
CA CYS A 18 9.11 16.59 -5.88
C CYS A 18 7.94 16.20 -6.80
N LYS A 19 6.73 16.72 -6.54
CA LYS A 19 5.56 16.43 -7.37
C LYS A 19 5.61 17.10 -8.74
N LYS A 20 6.31 18.22 -8.86
CA LYS A 20 6.59 18.85 -10.15
C LYS A 20 7.61 18.03 -10.95
N ASP A 21 8.62 17.49 -10.29
CA ASP A 21 9.69 16.72 -10.90
C ASP A 21 9.21 15.36 -11.44
N ASP A 22 8.27 14.71 -10.75
CA ASP A 22 7.71 13.41 -11.15
C ASP A 22 6.43 13.50 -12.03
N TYR A 23 5.86 14.70 -12.19
CA TYR A 23 4.57 14.94 -12.86
C TYR A 23 4.53 14.42 -14.30
N GLU A 24 5.55 14.73 -15.11
CA GLU A 24 5.56 14.33 -16.52
C GLU A 24 5.46 12.81 -16.69
N MET A 25 6.02 12.05 -15.73
CA MET A 25 6.05 10.60 -15.78
C MET A 25 4.78 9.95 -15.21
N TRP A 26 4.18 10.54 -14.17
CA TRP A 26 3.13 9.86 -13.39
C TRP A 26 1.78 10.61 -13.34
N GLY A 27 1.77 11.90 -13.63
CA GLY A 27 0.57 12.75 -13.55
C GLY A 27 -0.01 13.11 -14.90
N ALA A 28 0.83 13.55 -15.83
CA ALA A 28 0.45 14.24 -17.06
C ALA A 28 -0.52 13.47 -17.98
N ALA A 29 -0.52 12.14 -17.92
CA ALA A 29 -1.44 11.31 -18.69
C ALA A 29 -2.89 11.33 -18.17
N THR A 30 -3.13 11.79 -16.94
CA THR A 30 -4.43 11.64 -16.25
C THR A 30 -5.01 12.94 -15.73
N MET A 31 -4.18 13.93 -15.42
CA MET A 31 -4.60 15.18 -14.79
C MET A 31 -3.56 16.27 -15.02
N ASP A 32 -3.97 17.54 -14.88
CA ASP A 32 -3.03 18.65 -14.91
C ASP A 32 -2.14 18.71 -13.65
N LEU A 33 -1.10 19.56 -13.67
CA LEU A 33 -0.16 19.67 -12.56
C LEU A 33 -0.83 20.15 -11.27
N ALA A 34 -1.80 21.06 -11.35
CA ALA A 34 -2.49 21.59 -10.18
C ALA A 34 -3.35 20.51 -9.51
N GLN A 35 -4.07 19.72 -10.30
CA GLN A 35 -4.79 18.54 -9.85
C GLN A 35 -3.86 17.50 -9.23
N TYR A 36 -2.72 17.23 -9.87
CA TYR A 36 -1.70 16.30 -9.38
C TYR A 36 -1.12 16.71 -8.02
N GLN A 37 -0.79 17.99 -7.86
CA GLN A 37 -0.29 18.54 -6.59
C GLN A 37 -1.38 18.57 -5.53
N ARG A 38 -2.62 18.95 -5.88
CA ARG A 38 -3.76 18.96 -4.96
C ARG A 38 -4.04 17.58 -4.40
N ARG A 39 -4.02 16.56 -5.26
CA ARG A 39 -4.10 15.15 -4.87
C ARG A 39 -3.07 14.81 -3.80
N SER A 40 -1.80 15.15 -4.03
CA SER A 40 -0.74 14.84 -3.08
C SER A 40 -0.93 15.61 -1.78
N ALA A 41 -1.29 16.89 -1.84
CA ALA A 41 -1.59 17.70 -0.65
C ALA A 41 -2.73 17.10 0.21
N LEU A 42 -3.79 16.60 -0.42
CA LEU A 42 -4.89 15.92 0.28
C LEU A 42 -4.41 14.69 1.05
N LYS A 43 -3.59 13.84 0.41
CA LYS A 43 -2.96 12.70 1.07
C LYS A 43 -2.07 13.13 2.24
N ARG A 44 -1.22 14.14 2.04
CA ARG A 44 -0.32 14.65 3.09
C ARG A 44 -1.10 15.17 4.30
N ALA A 45 -2.28 15.74 4.09
CA ALA A 45 -3.09 16.34 5.15
C ALA A 45 -3.82 15.31 6.04
N THR A 46 -3.91 14.03 5.65
CA THR A 46 -4.62 13.04 6.46
C THR A 46 -3.87 12.71 7.75
N ALA A 47 -4.60 12.23 8.76
CA ALA A 47 -4.02 11.80 10.03
C ALA A 47 -2.95 10.72 9.84
N PHE A 48 -3.15 9.80 8.89
CA PHE A 48 -2.18 8.77 8.54
C PHE A 48 -0.85 9.36 8.09
N SER A 49 -0.88 10.37 7.21
CA SER A 49 0.35 10.98 6.73
C SER A 49 1.05 11.81 7.80
N GLN A 50 0.29 12.62 8.55
CA GLN A 50 0.82 13.45 9.64
C GLN A 50 1.44 12.63 10.77
N ARG A 51 0.94 11.41 11.00
CA ARG A 51 1.39 10.52 12.07
C ARG A 51 2.80 9.96 11.86
N GLY A 52 3.27 9.83 10.62
CA GLY A 52 4.57 9.18 10.38
C GLY A 52 5.05 9.09 8.94
N SER A 53 4.58 9.97 8.04
CA SER A 53 5.18 10.05 6.70
C SER A 53 6.45 10.88 6.72
N ILE A 54 7.48 10.40 6.03
CA ILE A 54 8.75 11.10 5.83
C ILE A 54 8.98 11.25 4.33
N TYR A 55 9.40 12.44 3.92
CA TYR A 55 9.70 12.78 2.53
C TYR A 55 11.21 12.90 2.41
N TRP A 56 11.79 12.20 1.45
CA TRP A 56 13.22 12.04 1.31
C TRP A 56 13.69 12.64 0.00
N ALA A 57 14.84 13.31 0.00
CA ALA A 57 15.52 13.68 -1.22
C ALA A 57 17.03 13.43 -1.14
N LEU A 58 17.62 13.12 -2.30
CA LEU A 58 19.07 13.15 -2.49
C LEU A 58 19.43 14.47 -3.15
N VAL A 59 20.28 15.26 -2.50
CA VAL A 59 20.74 16.57 -3.01
C VAL A 59 22.25 16.57 -3.18
N GLU A 60 22.74 17.40 -4.10
CA GLU A 60 24.16 17.70 -4.19
C GLU A 60 24.58 18.59 -3.01
N THR A 61 25.71 18.28 -2.40
CA THR A 61 26.28 18.98 -1.25
C THR A 61 27.49 19.78 -1.70
N SER A 62 27.60 21.05 -1.28
CA SER A 62 28.83 21.83 -1.43
C SER A 62 29.94 21.26 -0.55
N ASP A 63 31.20 21.48 -0.92
CA ASP A 63 32.35 20.92 -0.19
C ASP A 63 32.42 21.37 1.29
N ASP A 64 31.83 22.52 1.63
CA ASP A 64 31.81 23.14 2.96
C ASP A 64 30.59 22.76 3.83
N ALA A 65 29.61 22.04 3.29
CA ALA A 65 28.41 21.67 4.04
C ALA A 65 28.65 20.40 4.88
N ASP A 66 28.04 20.37 6.07
CA ASP A 66 28.04 19.19 6.93
C ASP A 66 27.31 18.04 6.22
N GLY A 67 28.10 17.11 5.68
CA GLY A 67 27.61 15.98 4.88
C GLY A 67 26.73 15.02 5.68
N ASP A 68 26.76 15.09 7.01
CA ASP A 68 25.98 14.25 7.90
C ASP A 68 24.63 14.89 8.29
N SER A 69 24.40 16.17 7.96
CA SER A 69 23.10 16.80 8.20
C SER A 69 22.02 16.15 7.32
N THR A 70 20.90 15.80 7.97
CA THR A 70 19.69 15.28 7.31
C THR A 70 18.58 16.33 7.22
N ASP A 71 18.84 17.57 7.66
CA ASP A 71 17.87 18.67 7.57
C ASP A 71 17.89 19.34 6.18
N ASP A 72 16.79 20.03 5.87
CA ASP A 72 16.58 20.73 4.60
C ASP A 72 16.60 22.26 4.75
N SER A 73 17.14 22.81 5.83
CA SER A 73 17.03 24.24 6.15
C SER A 73 17.80 25.16 5.19
N ASP A 74 18.86 24.65 4.58
CA ASP A 74 19.71 25.30 3.59
C ASP A 74 19.19 25.18 2.15
N LEU A 75 18.18 24.33 1.92
CA LEU A 75 17.67 24.07 0.58
C LEU A 75 16.67 25.15 0.15
N VAL A 76 16.79 25.58 -1.11
CA VAL A 76 15.97 26.64 -1.68
C VAL A 76 15.05 26.05 -2.74
N PRO A 77 13.72 25.99 -2.50
CA PRO A 77 12.76 25.45 -3.45
C PRO A 77 12.86 26.10 -4.84
N GLY A 78 12.85 25.28 -5.88
CA GLY A 78 12.97 25.70 -7.27
C GLY A 78 14.39 26.10 -7.71
N GLN A 79 15.36 26.18 -6.79
CA GLN A 79 16.78 26.40 -7.11
C GLN A 79 17.61 25.14 -6.83
N THR A 80 17.38 24.50 -5.69
CA THR A 80 18.06 23.26 -5.32
C THR A 80 17.52 22.09 -6.14
N LEU A 81 18.42 21.31 -6.74
CA LEU A 81 18.06 20.10 -7.48
C LEU A 81 17.86 18.90 -6.55
N LEU A 82 16.68 18.28 -6.61
CA LEU A 82 16.36 17.05 -5.89
C LEU A 82 16.62 15.86 -6.83
N CYS A 83 17.85 15.34 -6.81
CA CYS A 83 18.33 14.33 -7.77
C CYS A 83 17.51 13.04 -7.74
N CYS A 84 17.19 12.60 -6.52
CA CYS A 84 16.28 11.49 -6.24
C CYS A 84 15.29 11.95 -5.16
N HIS A 85 14.09 11.39 -5.16
CA HIS A 85 13.18 11.56 -4.04
C HIS A 85 12.30 10.32 -3.85
N CYS A 86 11.77 10.15 -2.64
CA CYS A 86 10.74 9.17 -2.32
C CYS A 86 9.97 9.60 -1.07
N GLU A 87 8.95 8.82 -0.74
CA GLU A 87 8.14 9.00 0.46
C GLU A 87 8.16 7.69 1.24
N SER A 88 8.15 7.74 2.56
CA SER A 88 7.95 6.55 3.41
C SER A 88 6.80 6.78 4.37
N HIS A 89 5.86 5.84 4.44
CA HIS A 89 4.68 5.93 5.30
C HIS A 89 4.70 4.87 6.40
N ARG A 90 4.37 5.28 7.63
CA ARG A 90 4.40 4.41 8.81
C ARG A 90 3.08 3.65 9.01
N PHE A 91 3.15 2.33 8.99
CA PHE A 91 2.05 1.44 9.41
C PHE A 91 2.40 0.76 10.73
N ASP A 92 1.37 0.42 11.50
CA ASP A 92 1.52 -0.46 12.64
C ASP A 92 1.72 -1.89 12.11
N CYS A 93 2.67 -2.63 12.68
CA CYS A 93 2.97 -3.99 12.25
C CYS A 93 3.37 -4.87 13.42
N VAL A 94 3.33 -6.18 13.17
CA VAL A 94 3.73 -7.19 14.14
C VAL A 94 4.61 -8.22 13.44
N ILE A 95 5.72 -8.58 14.08
CA ILE A 95 6.60 -9.65 13.63
C ILE A 95 6.61 -10.78 14.66
N ARG A 96 6.40 -12.00 14.18
CA ARG A 96 6.67 -13.25 14.90
C ARG A 96 8.09 -13.69 14.59
N ARG A 97 8.93 -13.81 15.62
CA ARG A 97 10.28 -14.37 15.53
C ARG A 97 10.23 -15.90 15.45
N SER A 98 11.29 -16.54 14.97
CA SER A 98 11.36 -18.01 14.87
C SER A 98 11.15 -18.70 16.22
N SER A 99 11.56 -18.06 17.32
CA SER A 99 11.30 -18.46 18.72
C SER A 99 9.81 -18.54 19.08
N GLY A 100 8.94 -17.87 18.34
CA GLY A 100 7.53 -17.67 18.68
C GLY A 100 7.26 -16.38 19.45
N GLU A 101 8.29 -15.60 19.77
CA GLU A 101 8.11 -14.25 20.32
C GLU A 101 7.41 -13.34 19.31
N VAL A 102 6.50 -12.51 19.81
CA VAL A 102 5.74 -11.55 19.01
C VAL A 102 6.16 -10.14 19.43
N GLU A 103 6.67 -9.39 18.46
CA GLU A 103 7.16 -8.02 18.64
C GLU A 103 6.26 -7.06 17.85
N ARG A 104 5.79 -6.01 18.52
CA ARG A 104 4.97 -4.95 17.91
C ARG A 104 5.86 -3.75 17.61
N GLY A 105 5.61 -3.10 16.48
CA GLY A 105 6.35 -1.91 16.08
C GLY A 105 5.81 -1.36 14.77
N TYR A 106 6.68 -0.79 13.96
CA TYR A 106 6.29 -0.09 12.75
C TYR A 106 6.95 -0.65 11.51
N SER A 107 6.18 -0.62 10.42
CA SER A 107 6.71 -0.78 9.07
C SER A 107 6.74 0.55 8.33
N TYR A 108 7.77 0.74 7.50
CA TYR A 108 7.95 1.95 6.70
C TYR A 108 7.85 1.62 5.21
N HIS A 109 6.75 2.06 4.62
CA HIS A 109 6.37 1.71 3.26
C HIS A 109 6.86 2.80 2.31
N ILE A 110 7.83 2.46 1.46
CA ILE A 110 8.44 3.37 0.50
C ILE A 110 7.58 3.43 -0.76
N GLY A 111 7.17 4.64 -1.12
CA GLY A 111 6.44 4.97 -2.34
C GLY A 111 7.15 6.08 -3.13
N ALA A 112 6.66 6.32 -4.36
CA ALA A 112 7.09 7.42 -5.21
C ALA A 112 8.62 7.56 -5.40
N VAL A 113 9.34 6.44 -5.52
CA VAL A 113 10.79 6.45 -5.80
C VAL A 113 11.05 7.00 -7.19
N PHE A 114 11.68 8.17 -7.25
CA PHE A 114 11.97 8.85 -8.49
C PHE A 114 13.44 9.29 -8.54
N THR A 115 13.98 9.30 -9.75
CA THR A 115 15.28 9.89 -10.07
C THR A 115 15.10 10.75 -11.30
N LEU A 116 15.52 12.01 -11.20
CA LEU A 116 15.51 12.94 -12.32
C LEU A 116 16.20 12.30 -13.54
N PRO A 117 15.62 12.39 -14.75
CA PRO A 117 16.15 11.70 -15.93
C PRO A 117 17.65 11.93 -16.17
N ALA A 118 18.13 13.17 -15.97
CA ALA A 118 19.53 13.54 -16.14
C ALA A 118 20.49 12.82 -15.17
N PHE A 119 20.00 12.34 -14.03
CA PHE A 119 20.76 11.72 -12.94
C PHE A 119 20.67 10.19 -12.92
N ARG A 120 19.89 9.59 -13.83
CA ARG A 120 19.72 8.13 -13.93
C ARG A 120 21.00 7.45 -14.42
N LYS A 121 21.11 6.14 -14.12
CA LYS A 121 22.26 5.28 -14.49
C LYS A 121 23.62 5.73 -13.91
N ARG A 122 23.61 6.55 -12.85
CA ARG A 122 24.82 7.01 -12.12
C ARG A 122 24.99 6.37 -10.74
N GLY A 123 24.18 5.36 -10.40
CA GLY A 123 24.17 4.73 -9.07
C GLY A 123 23.47 5.54 -7.96
N LEU A 124 22.96 6.73 -8.27
CA LEU A 124 22.35 7.63 -7.27
C LEU A 124 21.08 7.08 -6.62
N ALA A 125 20.24 6.34 -7.35
CA ALA A 125 19.08 5.67 -6.76
C ALA A 125 19.48 4.59 -5.74
N THR A 126 20.56 3.85 -6.00
CA THR A 126 21.12 2.87 -5.08
C THR A 126 21.68 3.54 -3.83
N LEU A 127 22.51 4.58 -4.01
CA LEU A 127 23.03 5.40 -2.90
C LEU A 127 21.89 5.91 -2.02
N PHE A 128 20.90 6.54 -2.65
CA PHE A 128 19.74 7.15 -1.99
C PHE A 128 18.95 6.14 -1.16
N LEU A 129 18.52 5.03 -1.76
CA LEU A 129 17.70 4.03 -1.06
C LEU A 129 18.48 3.29 0.03
N THR A 130 19.77 3.04 -0.17
CA THR A 130 20.61 2.47 0.90
C THR A 130 20.68 3.39 2.11
N GLU A 131 20.80 4.70 1.90
CA GLU A 131 20.87 5.66 3.01
C GLU A 131 19.49 5.87 3.67
N VAL A 132 18.41 5.91 2.88
CA VAL A 132 17.03 5.91 3.41
C VAL A 132 16.81 4.66 4.28
N ALA A 133 17.22 3.46 3.84
CA ALA A 133 17.07 2.24 4.63
C ALA A 133 17.80 2.31 5.99
N LYS A 134 19.03 2.85 6.02
CA LYS A 134 19.77 3.05 7.28
C LYS A 134 19.00 3.95 8.24
N GLN A 135 18.54 5.10 7.73
CA GLN A 135 17.84 6.07 8.55
C GLN A 135 16.49 5.53 9.05
N LEU A 136 15.78 4.74 8.23
CA LEU A 136 14.55 4.07 8.65
C LEU A 136 14.82 3.01 9.73
N ALA A 137 15.90 2.23 9.61
CA ALA A 137 16.29 1.22 10.60
C ALA A 137 16.64 1.80 11.98
N GLN A 138 16.98 3.09 12.04
CA GLN A 138 17.30 3.81 13.27
C GLN A 138 16.06 4.47 13.91
N LEU A 139 14.89 4.44 13.25
CA LEU A 139 13.68 4.99 13.84
C LEU A 139 13.20 4.09 14.99
N PRO A 140 12.61 4.68 16.05
CA PRO A 140 12.05 3.90 17.16
C PRO A 140 11.07 2.84 16.68
N ASP A 141 11.21 1.63 17.22
CA ASP A 141 10.37 0.45 16.96
C ASP A 141 10.25 0.09 15.46
N ALA A 142 11.23 0.45 14.63
CA ALA A 142 11.24 0.09 13.22
C ALA A 142 11.54 -1.40 13.04
N LEU A 143 10.58 -2.14 12.46
CA LEU A 143 10.70 -3.59 12.26
C LEU A 143 10.92 -3.98 10.80
N VAL A 144 10.22 -3.31 9.87
CA VAL A 144 10.19 -3.70 8.46
C VAL A 144 10.16 -2.46 7.57
N SER A 145 10.77 -2.52 6.40
CA SER A 145 10.50 -1.61 5.28
C SER A 145 9.91 -2.37 4.11
N VAL A 146 8.90 -1.78 3.46
CA VAL A 146 8.16 -2.40 2.36
C VAL A 146 8.14 -1.48 1.15
N LEU A 147 8.14 -2.03 -0.05
CA LEU A 147 7.87 -1.31 -1.29
C LEU A 147 7.20 -2.22 -2.32
N TYR A 148 6.67 -1.62 -3.37
CA TYR A 148 5.98 -2.34 -4.46
C TYR A 148 6.64 -2.00 -5.79
N SER A 149 7.37 -2.95 -6.35
CA SER A 149 8.22 -2.71 -7.52
C SER A 149 7.46 -2.84 -8.84
N ASP A 150 7.43 -1.76 -9.62
CA ASP A 150 7.01 -1.78 -11.04
C ASP A 150 8.18 -2.09 -12.00
N ILE A 151 9.40 -2.29 -11.48
CA ILE A 151 10.62 -2.54 -12.29
C ILE A 151 11.20 -3.95 -12.09
N GLY A 152 10.36 -4.87 -11.61
CA GLY A 152 10.74 -6.25 -11.33
C GLY A 152 11.46 -6.44 -9.98
N PRO A 153 11.84 -7.68 -9.65
CA PRO A 153 12.34 -8.04 -8.31
C PRO A 153 13.83 -7.69 -8.09
N ASN A 154 14.59 -7.49 -9.17
CA ASN A 154 16.05 -7.52 -9.12
C ASN A 154 16.68 -6.25 -8.54
N PHE A 155 16.14 -5.06 -8.83
CA PHE A 155 16.76 -3.80 -8.40
C PHE A 155 16.72 -3.65 -6.88
N TYR A 156 15.53 -3.75 -6.29
CA TYR A 156 15.33 -3.61 -4.85
C TYR A 156 15.85 -4.83 -4.07
N GLY A 157 15.81 -6.03 -4.67
CA GLY A 157 16.39 -7.25 -4.09
C GLY A 157 17.89 -7.12 -3.81
N LYS A 158 18.65 -6.45 -4.69
CA LYS A 158 20.07 -6.16 -4.47
C LYS A 158 20.34 -5.19 -3.31
N LEU A 159 19.32 -4.47 -2.86
CA LEU A 159 19.37 -3.52 -1.74
C LEU A 159 18.75 -4.09 -0.46
N GLY A 160 18.35 -5.36 -0.46
CA GLY A 160 17.80 -6.07 0.71
C GLY A 160 16.28 -6.21 0.73
N TRP A 161 15.52 -5.48 -0.11
CA TRP A 161 14.07 -5.67 -0.23
C TRP A 161 13.78 -6.89 -1.12
N ARG A 162 13.54 -8.02 -0.48
CA ARG A 162 13.29 -9.30 -1.15
C ARG A 162 11.86 -9.35 -1.64
N ALA A 163 11.66 -9.81 -2.87
CA ALA A 163 10.33 -9.97 -3.44
C ALA A 163 9.56 -11.08 -2.74
N HIS A 164 8.30 -10.81 -2.44
CA HIS A 164 7.31 -11.77 -1.97
C HIS A 164 6.35 -12.07 -3.12
N PRO A 165 6.04 -13.36 -3.41
CA PRO A 165 5.04 -13.71 -4.39
C PRO A 165 3.71 -13.01 -4.09
N SER A 166 3.02 -12.52 -5.12
CA SER A 166 1.70 -11.94 -4.90
C SER A 166 0.78 -12.21 -6.07
N ARG A 167 -0.41 -12.70 -5.71
CA ARG A 167 -1.49 -13.04 -6.62
C ARG A 167 -2.59 -12.00 -6.51
N MET A 168 -3.40 -11.91 -7.55
CA MET A 168 -4.58 -11.05 -7.59
C MET A 168 -5.74 -11.78 -8.25
N ALA A 169 -6.92 -11.66 -7.64
CA ALA A 169 -8.18 -11.98 -8.31
C ALA A 169 -8.75 -10.70 -8.91
N THR A 170 -9.29 -10.79 -10.12
CA THR A 170 -9.95 -9.65 -10.77
C THR A 170 -11.28 -10.02 -11.40
N LEU A 171 -12.21 -9.08 -11.40
CA LEU A 171 -13.53 -9.23 -12.00
C LEU A 171 -13.75 -8.06 -12.96
N ASP A 172 -14.00 -8.34 -14.22
CA ASP A 172 -14.47 -7.33 -15.18
C ASP A 172 -15.94 -7.00 -14.86
N VAL A 173 -16.21 -5.72 -14.59
CA VAL A 173 -17.53 -5.23 -14.20
C VAL A 173 -18.57 -5.42 -15.30
N ALA A 174 -18.14 -5.41 -16.56
CA ALA A 174 -18.99 -5.53 -17.74
C ALA A 174 -19.18 -6.97 -18.23
N HIS A 175 -18.49 -7.95 -17.64
CA HIS A 175 -18.64 -9.35 -18.04
C HIS A 175 -20.07 -9.85 -17.75
N PRO A 176 -20.73 -10.58 -18.67
CA PRO A 176 -22.11 -11.04 -18.49
C PRO A 176 -22.38 -11.75 -17.15
N ARG A 177 -21.51 -12.70 -16.76
CA ARG A 177 -21.62 -13.39 -15.47
C ARG A 177 -21.51 -12.47 -14.25
N ASN A 178 -20.77 -11.38 -14.37
CA ASN A 178 -20.62 -10.42 -13.28
C ASN A 178 -21.79 -9.41 -13.26
N LEU A 179 -22.54 -9.27 -14.36
CA LEU A 179 -23.76 -8.45 -14.45
C LEU A 179 -25.01 -9.15 -13.90
N GLU A 180 -24.99 -10.48 -13.85
CA GLU A 180 -26.12 -11.28 -13.36
C GLU A 180 -26.38 -10.97 -11.88
N VAL A 181 -27.56 -10.42 -11.61
CA VAL A 181 -28.13 -10.37 -10.27
C VAL A 181 -28.76 -11.74 -10.04
N GLY A 182 -27.95 -12.74 -9.65
CA GLY A 182 -28.47 -14.06 -9.31
C GLY A 182 -29.47 -14.00 -8.15
N ASP A 183 -30.25 -15.06 -7.93
CA ASP A 183 -31.18 -15.18 -6.79
C ASP A 183 -30.48 -14.71 -5.51
N SER A 184 -30.91 -13.55 -5.01
CA SER A 184 -30.28 -12.88 -3.90
C SER A 184 -30.43 -13.79 -2.68
N SER A 185 -29.35 -14.43 -2.22
CA SER A 185 -29.34 -14.90 -0.84
C SER A 185 -29.58 -13.64 0.00
N SER A 186 -30.70 -13.61 0.72
CA SER A 186 -31.22 -12.44 1.42
C SER A 186 -30.40 -12.13 2.68
N LYS A 187 -29.08 -11.99 2.52
CA LYS A 187 -28.21 -11.59 3.61
C LYS A 187 -28.27 -10.09 3.76
N ASP A 188 -28.49 -9.65 4.98
CA ASP A 188 -28.49 -8.23 5.31
C ASP A 188 -27.04 -7.71 5.27
N LEU A 189 -26.77 -6.79 4.35
CA LEU A 189 -25.49 -6.12 4.23
C LEU A 189 -25.55 -4.76 4.90
N SER A 190 -24.73 -4.58 5.93
CA SER A 190 -24.51 -3.28 6.54
C SER A 190 -23.41 -2.50 5.80
N PRO A 191 -23.66 -1.27 5.32
CA PRO A 191 -22.62 -0.44 4.74
C PRO A 191 -21.59 -0.01 5.78
N LEU A 192 -20.32 0.06 5.38
CA LEU A 192 -19.23 0.59 6.20
C LEU A 192 -18.90 2.03 5.78
N TYR A 193 -18.70 2.89 6.78
CA TYR A 193 -18.31 4.30 6.61
C TYR A 193 -17.05 4.56 7.42
N LEU A 194 -16.27 5.58 7.05
CA LEU A 194 -15.07 5.99 7.79
C LEU A 194 -15.45 6.69 9.11
N ASN A 195 -15.96 5.93 10.08
CA ASN A 195 -16.42 6.38 11.38
C ASN A 195 -15.79 5.54 12.52
N ASP A 196 -16.25 5.74 13.76
CA ASP A 196 -15.69 5.05 14.92
C ASP A 196 -16.09 3.57 14.99
N GLU A 197 -17.23 3.18 14.41
CA GLU A 197 -17.63 1.77 14.29
C GLU A 197 -16.68 1.00 13.36
N PHE A 198 -16.24 1.64 12.28
CA PHE A 198 -15.25 1.08 11.37
C PHE A 198 -13.86 0.97 12.02
N ASP A 199 -13.47 1.94 12.85
CA ASP A 199 -12.25 1.84 13.65
C ASP A 199 -12.32 0.66 14.65
N ALA A 200 -13.46 0.46 15.31
CA ALA A 200 -13.68 -0.69 16.19
C ALA A 200 -13.62 -2.03 15.42
N LEU A 201 -14.20 -2.09 14.22
CA LEU A 201 -14.12 -3.26 13.34
C LEU A 201 -12.66 -3.60 12.99
N LEU A 202 -11.88 -2.61 12.56
CA LEU A 202 -10.47 -2.82 12.22
C LEU A 202 -9.62 -3.21 13.43
N LYS A 203 -9.90 -2.67 14.62
CA LYS A 203 -9.24 -3.10 15.86
C LYS A 203 -9.53 -4.57 16.18
N ALA A 204 -10.78 -5.01 16.04
CA ALA A 204 -11.15 -6.41 16.24
C ALA A 204 -10.50 -7.32 15.17
N ASP A 205 -10.44 -6.86 13.91
CA ASP A 205 -9.74 -7.57 12.84
C ASP A 205 -8.22 -7.68 13.11
N ASN A 206 -7.60 -6.61 13.60
CA ASN A 206 -6.19 -6.57 13.95
C ASN A 206 -5.83 -7.55 15.08
N THR A 207 -6.72 -7.73 16.07
CA THR A 207 -6.54 -8.79 17.07
C THR A 207 -6.48 -10.17 16.41
N LYS A 208 -7.42 -10.47 15.50
CA LYS A 208 -7.42 -11.75 14.76
C LYS A 208 -6.17 -11.94 13.90
N LEU A 209 -5.72 -10.89 13.20
CA LEU A 209 -4.48 -10.91 12.43
C LEU A 209 -3.26 -11.27 13.28
N VAL A 210 -3.21 -10.77 14.52
CA VAL A 210 -2.14 -11.10 15.47
C VAL A 210 -2.30 -12.51 16.02
N ASP A 211 -3.51 -12.97 16.31
CA ASP A 211 -3.77 -14.34 16.76
C ASP A 211 -3.33 -15.36 15.69
N GLU A 212 -3.54 -15.04 14.40
CA GLU A 212 -3.13 -15.88 13.27
C GLU A 212 -1.61 -16.06 13.17
N LEU A 213 -0.79 -15.13 13.70
CA LEU A 213 0.66 -15.32 13.83
C LEU A 213 1.02 -16.46 14.80
N SER A 214 0.12 -16.81 15.72
CA SER A 214 0.30 -17.93 16.66
C SER A 214 -0.07 -19.28 16.05
N SER A 215 -0.46 -19.32 14.77
CA SER A 215 -0.85 -20.55 14.07
C SER A 215 0.25 -21.63 14.14
N PRO A 216 -0.11 -22.90 14.41
CA PRO A 216 0.82 -24.03 14.36
C PRO A 216 1.56 -24.14 13.01
N THR A 217 0.96 -23.66 11.92
CA THR A 217 1.58 -23.66 10.58
C THR A 217 2.81 -22.77 10.47
N LEU A 218 3.00 -21.85 11.43
CA LEU A 218 4.12 -20.92 11.51
C LEU A 218 5.16 -21.34 12.56
N GLN A 219 5.02 -22.52 13.18
CA GLN A 219 5.96 -22.99 14.19
C GLN A 219 7.39 -23.04 13.63
N GLY A 220 8.33 -22.40 14.33
CA GLY A 220 9.73 -22.29 13.91
C GLY A 220 10.01 -21.35 12.74
N ARG A 221 8.99 -20.62 12.23
CA ARG A 221 9.11 -19.71 11.08
C ARG A 221 8.92 -18.26 11.51
N GLU A 222 9.67 -17.35 10.89
CA GLU A 222 9.40 -15.92 11.02
C GLU A 222 8.22 -15.53 10.13
N ALA A 223 7.37 -14.63 10.62
CA ALA A 223 6.24 -14.08 9.88
C ALA A 223 5.96 -12.64 10.31
N PHE A 224 5.39 -11.82 9.44
CA PHE A 224 4.91 -10.49 9.81
C PHE A 224 3.58 -10.17 9.16
N VAL A 225 2.87 -9.22 9.76
CA VAL A 225 1.58 -8.72 9.28
C VAL A 225 1.49 -7.22 9.50
N MET A 226 0.88 -6.53 8.54
CA MET A 226 0.55 -5.11 8.65
C MET A 226 -0.83 -4.96 9.25
N LEU A 227 -1.02 -3.98 10.12
CA LEU A 227 -2.28 -3.74 10.81
C LEU A 227 -3.00 -2.54 10.17
N PRO A 228 -4.06 -2.75 9.38
CA PRO A 228 -4.84 -1.65 8.84
C PRO A 228 -5.48 -0.82 9.96
N THR A 229 -5.52 0.49 9.75
CA THR A 229 -6.20 1.45 10.63
C THR A 229 -7.26 2.23 9.84
N ARG A 230 -8.18 2.89 10.54
CA ARG A 230 -9.11 3.80 9.87
C ARG A 230 -8.35 4.84 9.05
N ASP A 231 -7.31 5.46 9.64
CA ASP A 231 -6.54 6.51 8.99
C ASP A 231 -5.82 6.02 7.72
N SER A 232 -5.23 4.82 7.74
CA SER A 232 -4.59 4.25 6.54
C SER A 232 -5.61 3.96 5.43
N THR A 233 -6.82 3.56 5.82
CA THR A 233 -7.93 3.36 4.86
C THR A 233 -8.40 4.68 4.30
N GLU A 234 -8.60 5.70 5.14
CA GLU A 234 -8.97 7.07 4.73
C GLU A 234 -7.96 7.62 3.71
N TRP A 235 -6.66 7.42 3.95
CA TRP A 235 -5.60 7.86 3.04
C TRP A 235 -5.68 7.21 1.65
N GLN A 236 -6.16 5.97 1.54
CA GLN A 236 -6.44 5.34 0.25
C GLN A 236 -7.79 5.80 -0.33
N PHE A 237 -8.80 5.96 0.53
CA PHE A 237 -10.17 6.26 0.14
C PHE A 237 -10.36 7.68 -0.40
N CYS A 238 -9.67 8.67 0.20
CA CYS A 238 -9.80 10.08 -0.17
C CYS A 238 -9.47 10.34 -1.64
N MET A 239 -8.70 9.45 -2.27
CA MET A 239 -8.39 9.52 -3.69
C MET A 239 -9.59 9.31 -4.60
N GLY A 240 -10.46 8.38 -4.23
CA GLY A 240 -11.70 8.10 -4.93
C GLY A 240 -12.61 9.33 -4.95
N VAL A 241 -12.73 9.98 -3.79
CA VAL A 241 -13.52 11.19 -3.59
C VAL A 241 -12.98 12.32 -4.44
N HIS A 242 -11.67 12.61 -4.35
CA HIS A 242 -11.03 13.67 -5.12
C HIS A 242 -11.25 13.50 -6.63
N PHE A 243 -11.13 12.28 -7.15
CA PHE A 243 -11.36 12.03 -8.57
C PHE A 243 -12.83 12.19 -8.96
N ALA A 244 -13.76 11.67 -8.15
CA ALA A 244 -15.19 11.81 -8.40
C ALA A 244 -15.61 13.30 -8.42
N GLU A 245 -15.08 14.11 -7.50
CA GLU A 245 -15.27 15.57 -7.48
C GLU A 245 -14.69 16.23 -8.75
N ALA A 246 -13.43 15.92 -9.10
CA ALA A 246 -12.76 16.49 -10.27
C ALA A 246 -13.50 16.17 -11.58
N ASN A 247 -14.15 15.00 -11.65
CA ASN A 247 -14.93 14.55 -12.80
C ASN A 247 -16.43 14.86 -12.68
N LYS A 248 -16.85 15.61 -11.65
CA LYS A 248 -18.23 16.06 -11.44
C LYS A 248 -19.24 14.91 -11.47
N PHE A 249 -18.93 13.83 -10.77
CA PHE A 249 -19.90 12.75 -10.58
C PHE A 249 -21.08 13.26 -9.74
N ASP A 250 -22.27 12.71 -10.00
CA ASP A 250 -23.50 13.10 -9.29
C ASP A 250 -23.42 12.76 -7.79
N ASP A 251 -22.76 11.63 -7.48
CA ASP A 251 -22.49 11.17 -6.13
C ASP A 251 -20.98 11.10 -5.87
N LEU A 252 -20.60 11.31 -4.60
CA LEU A 252 -19.25 11.06 -4.11
C LEU A 252 -19.17 9.72 -3.38
N PRO A 253 -18.05 8.98 -3.48
CA PRO A 253 -17.80 7.82 -2.64
C PRO A 253 -17.92 8.18 -1.16
N SER A 254 -18.86 7.53 -0.47
CA SER A 254 -19.07 7.69 0.97
C SER A 254 -18.91 6.37 1.72
N ARG A 255 -19.23 5.25 1.06
CA ARG A 255 -19.13 3.90 1.59
C ARG A 255 -17.74 3.33 1.31
N CYS A 256 -17.04 2.88 2.36
CA CYS A 256 -15.72 2.25 2.26
C CYS A 256 -15.77 0.72 2.28
N GLY A 257 -16.95 0.10 2.32
CA GLY A 257 -17.10 -1.34 2.34
C GLY A 257 -18.50 -1.80 2.73
N VAL A 258 -18.65 -3.10 2.93
CA VAL A 258 -19.86 -3.73 3.50
C VAL A 258 -19.46 -4.86 4.46
N LYS A 259 -20.34 -5.14 5.42
CA LYS A 259 -20.22 -6.30 6.32
C LYS A 259 -21.55 -7.04 6.47
N ILE A 260 -21.47 -8.35 6.70
CA ILE A 260 -22.57 -9.15 7.26
C ILE A 260 -22.44 -9.16 8.78
N ASN A 261 -21.20 -9.31 9.27
CA ASN A 261 -20.83 -9.27 10.69
C ASN A 261 -19.31 -8.99 10.79
N ASP A 262 -18.79 -8.90 12.01
CA ASP A 262 -17.36 -8.56 12.24
C ASP A 262 -16.38 -9.70 11.87
N GLY A 263 -16.89 -10.86 11.45
CA GLY A 263 -16.13 -11.97 10.86
C GLY A 263 -16.30 -12.10 9.35
N THR A 264 -17.13 -11.27 8.71
CA THR A 264 -17.36 -11.34 7.26
C THR A 264 -17.62 -9.95 6.69
N PHE A 265 -16.61 -9.37 6.05
CA PHE A 265 -16.63 -8.02 5.50
C PHE A 265 -15.64 -7.85 4.34
N ILE A 266 -15.88 -6.83 3.52
CA ILE A 266 -14.93 -6.32 2.54
C ILE A 266 -14.83 -4.81 2.65
N ILE A 267 -13.61 -4.29 2.52
CA ILE A 267 -13.26 -2.87 2.53
C ILE A 267 -12.67 -2.54 1.17
N TRP A 268 -13.05 -1.41 0.58
CA TRP A 268 -12.60 -1.00 -0.74
C TRP A 268 -12.19 0.46 -0.84
N CYS A 269 -11.45 0.76 -1.90
CA CYS A 269 -11.11 2.11 -2.32
C CYS A 269 -11.24 2.24 -3.85
N HIS A 270 -11.61 3.43 -4.30
CA HIS A 270 -11.80 3.72 -5.72
C HIS A 270 -10.48 4.27 -6.29
N ASN A 271 -9.97 3.65 -7.35
CA ASN A 271 -8.80 4.12 -8.07
C ASN A 271 -9.13 4.39 -9.54
N TYR A 272 -8.74 5.56 -10.03
CA TYR A 272 -8.95 5.96 -11.41
C TYR A 272 -7.64 6.18 -12.18
N LEU A 273 -6.50 5.94 -11.54
CA LEU A 273 -5.20 6.04 -12.17
C LEU A 273 -4.90 4.78 -12.99
N LYS A 274 -4.39 4.98 -14.21
CA LYS A 274 -4.17 3.92 -15.22
C LYS A 274 -5.50 3.27 -15.64
N GLU A 275 -5.94 2.25 -14.93
CA GLU A 275 -7.19 1.53 -15.16
C GLU A 275 -8.19 1.80 -14.02
N PRO A 276 -9.39 2.34 -14.31
CA PRO A 276 -10.43 2.53 -13.30
C PRO A 276 -10.83 1.22 -12.61
N THR A 277 -10.42 1.07 -11.36
CA THR A 277 -10.50 -0.17 -10.58
C THR A 277 -11.00 0.10 -9.17
N LEU A 278 -11.94 -0.72 -8.69
CA LEU A 278 -12.30 -0.82 -7.28
C LEU A 278 -11.37 -1.84 -6.64
N PHE A 279 -10.46 -1.37 -5.80
CA PHE A 279 -9.59 -2.28 -5.05
C PHE A 279 -10.30 -2.71 -3.78
N ILE A 280 -10.44 -4.02 -3.57
CA ILE A 280 -10.70 -4.57 -2.24
C ILE A 280 -9.39 -4.48 -1.48
N VAL A 281 -9.35 -3.57 -0.52
CA VAL A 281 -8.13 -3.24 0.23
C VAL A 281 -7.94 -4.16 1.42
N ARG A 282 -9.03 -4.64 2.02
CA ARG A 282 -9.03 -5.66 3.07
C ARG A 282 -10.28 -6.55 2.94
N ALA A 283 -10.14 -7.86 3.00
CA ALA A 283 -11.25 -8.81 3.03
C ALA A 283 -11.11 -9.80 4.18
N ARG A 284 -12.22 -10.05 4.89
CA ARG A 284 -12.37 -11.24 5.73
C ARG A 284 -13.59 -12.00 5.23
N LEU A 285 -13.35 -13.14 4.60
CA LEU A 285 -14.39 -14.01 4.07
C LEU A 285 -14.31 -15.38 4.76
N PRO A 286 -15.45 -16.06 4.96
CA PRO A 286 -15.46 -17.42 5.47
C PRO A 286 -14.80 -18.36 4.45
N ASP A 287 -13.80 -19.12 4.87
CA ASP A 287 -13.18 -20.16 4.04
C ASP A 287 -14.00 -21.46 4.02
N THR A 288 -14.76 -21.74 5.08
CA THR A 288 -15.56 -22.96 5.25
C THR A 288 -16.91 -22.69 5.90
N GLY A 289 -17.83 -23.65 5.79
CA GLY A 289 -19.17 -23.60 6.36
C GLY A 289 -20.28 -23.50 5.30
N ASP A 290 -21.49 -23.93 5.69
CA ASP A 290 -22.64 -24.10 4.80
C ASP A 290 -23.01 -22.82 4.01
N ASP A 291 -22.61 -21.66 4.53
CA ASP A 291 -23.02 -20.35 4.03
C ASP A 291 -21.85 -19.50 3.48
N ALA A 292 -20.66 -20.09 3.36
CA ALA A 292 -19.44 -19.39 2.95
C ALA A 292 -19.50 -18.88 1.50
N VAL A 293 -19.98 -19.74 0.59
CA VAL A 293 -20.21 -19.41 -0.82
C VAL A 293 -21.24 -18.29 -0.93
N ALA A 294 -22.37 -18.39 -0.22
CA ALA A 294 -23.43 -17.38 -0.33
C ALA A 294 -23.01 -16.03 0.28
N SER A 295 -22.24 -16.04 1.37
CA SER A 295 -21.61 -14.81 1.92
C SER A 295 -20.71 -14.15 0.90
N THR A 296 -19.79 -14.95 0.31
CA THR A 296 -18.82 -14.46 -0.67
C THR A 296 -19.52 -13.88 -1.90
N ARG A 297 -20.58 -14.55 -2.38
CA ARG A 297 -21.36 -14.08 -3.53
C ARG A 297 -21.96 -12.70 -3.28
N VAL A 298 -22.61 -12.51 -2.14
CA VAL A 298 -23.25 -11.23 -1.80
C VAL A 298 -22.21 -10.11 -1.60
N MET A 299 -21.04 -10.43 -1.04
CA MET A 299 -19.93 -9.48 -0.92
C MET A 299 -19.38 -9.04 -2.28
N LEU A 300 -19.10 -9.98 -3.19
CA LEU A 300 -18.60 -9.67 -4.53
C LEU A 300 -19.62 -8.87 -5.34
N GLN A 301 -20.91 -9.19 -5.20
CA GLN A 301 -21.99 -8.44 -5.84
C GLN A 301 -22.02 -6.98 -5.36
N ALA A 302 -21.92 -6.74 -4.05
CA ALA A 302 -21.87 -5.37 -3.51
C ALA A 302 -20.66 -4.56 -4.02
N ALA A 303 -19.50 -5.21 -4.18
CA ALA A 303 -18.33 -4.58 -4.78
C ALA A 303 -18.54 -4.26 -6.28
N LEU A 304 -19.15 -5.16 -7.05
CA LEU A 304 -19.47 -4.92 -8.46
C LEU A 304 -20.50 -3.80 -8.62
N GLU A 305 -21.50 -3.71 -7.73
CA GLU A 305 -22.47 -2.62 -7.70
C GLU A 305 -21.82 -1.27 -7.39
N GLU A 306 -20.94 -1.21 -6.39
CA GLU A 306 -20.16 -0.01 -6.09
C GLU A 306 -19.30 0.40 -7.30
N ALA A 307 -18.62 -0.57 -7.91
CA ALA A 307 -17.79 -0.32 -9.09
C ALA A 307 -18.62 0.26 -10.25
N ARG A 308 -19.82 -0.28 -10.52
CA ARG A 308 -20.74 0.28 -11.54
C ARG A 308 -21.19 1.68 -11.20
N LYS A 309 -21.63 1.90 -9.96
CA LYS A 309 -22.09 3.21 -9.49
C LYS A 309 -21.04 4.29 -9.78
N PHE A 310 -19.78 3.96 -9.54
CA PHE A 310 -18.65 4.88 -9.71
C PHE A 310 -17.88 4.69 -11.03
N LYS A 311 -18.51 4.08 -12.05
CA LYS A 311 -17.99 3.97 -13.42
C LYS A 311 -16.59 3.32 -13.49
N LEU A 312 -16.28 2.44 -12.54
CA LEU A 312 -15.06 1.63 -12.52
C LEU A 312 -15.27 0.42 -13.43
N LYS A 313 -14.18 -0.04 -14.06
CA LYS A 313 -14.21 -1.13 -15.04
C LYS A 313 -13.92 -2.49 -14.40
N LYS A 314 -13.27 -2.49 -13.25
CA LYS A 314 -12.69 -3.68 -12.65
C LYS A 314 -12.85 -3.69 -11.14
N VAL A 315 -13.02 -4.87 -10.56
CA VAL A 315 -12.80 -5.12 -9.13
C VAL A 315 -11.53 -5.95 -8.99
N ALA A 316 -10.64 -5.59 -8.07
CA ALA A 316 -9.37 -6.27 -7.86
C ALA A 316 -9.13 -6.59 -6.38
N ILE A 317 -8.69 -7.82 -6.10
CA ILE A 317 -8.46 -8.35 -4.75
C ILE A 317 -7.04 -8.91 -4.71
N TRP A 318 -6.16 -8.29 -3.92
CA TRP A 318 -4.80 -8.79 -3.70
C TRP A 318 -4.81 -9.88 -2.65
N ASP A 319 -3.87 -10.82 -2.76
CA ASP A 319 -3.77 -12.00 -1.86
C ASP A 319 -5.14 -12.69 -1.69
N PRO A 320 -5.76 -13.12 -2.82
CA PRO A 320 -7.17 -13.49 -2.86
C PRO A 320 -7.49 -14.65 -1.89
N PRO A 321 -8.54 -14.51 -1.05
CA PRO A 321 -8.98 -15.59 -0.16
C PRO A 321 -9.31 -16.88 -0.91
N SER A 322 -9.04 -18.02 -0.27
CA SER A 322 -9.16 -19.34 -0.91
C SER A 322 -10.56 -19.65 -1.43
N ILE A 323 -11.60 -19.11 -0.76
CA ILE A 323 -13.01 -19.23 -1.16
C ILE A 323 -13.30 -18.72 -2.59
N LEU A 324 -12.47 -17.82 -3.13
CA LEU A 324 -12.60 -17.35 -4.52
C LEU A 324 -12.25 -18.42 -5.57
N LEU A 325 -11.62 -19.52 -5.14
CA LEU A 325 -11.34 -20.70 -5.97
C LEU A 325 -12.51 -21.71 -5.98
N HIS A 326 -13.48 -21.55 -5.08
CA HIS A 326 -14.58 -22.51 -4.94
C HIS A 326 -15.42 -22.58 -6.21
N GLU A 327 -15.75 -23.79 -6.68
CA GLU A 327 -16.44 -24.02 -7.96
C GLU A 327 -17.74 -23.23 -8.07
N ASP A 328 -18.57 -23.24 -7.02
CA ASP A 328 -19.82 -22.47 -7.02
C ASP A 328 -19.60 -20.95 -7.12
N VAL A 329 -18.55 -20.40 -6.49
CA VAL A 329 -18.22 -18.97 -6.63
C VAL A 329 -17.77 -18.69 -8.07
N ARG A 330 -16.93 -19.57 -8.62
CA ARG A 330 -16.41 -19.52 -9.99
C ARG A 330 -17.48 -19.76 -11.06
N HIS A 331 -18.58 -20.42 -10.72
CA HIS A 331 -19.73 -20.63 -11.60
C HIS A 331 -20.51 -19.32 -11.77
N HIS A 332 -20.78 -18.63 -10.67
CA HIS A 332 -21.54 -17.38 -10.64
C HIS A 332 -20.74 -16.17 -11.15
N PHE A 333 -19.42 -16.12 -10.93
CA PHE A 333 -18.59 -14.99 -11.33
C PHE A 333 -17.50 -15.39 -12.31
N GLU A 334 -17.24 -14.51 -13.28
CA GLU A 334 -15.99 -14.52 -14.03
C GLU A 334 -14.92 -13.83 -13.20
N ILE A 335 -14.06 -14.64 -12.60
CA ILE A 335 -12.92 -14.18 -11.81
C ILE A 335 -11.66 -14.57 -12.58
N GLU A 336 -10.74 -13.65 -12.82
CA GLU A 336 -9.42 -13.97 -13.36
C GLU A 336 -8.42 -14.02 -12.21
N LEU A 337 -7.64 -15.10 -12.10
CA LEU A 337 -6.56 -15.21 -11.11
C LEU A 337 -5.22 -15.09 -11.82
N ILE A 338 -4.46 -14.08 -11.45
CA ILE A 338 -3.18 -13.78 -12.08
C ILE A 338 -2.08 -13.63 -11.04
N ASP A 339 -0.86 -14.01 -11.43
CA ASP A 339 0.34 -13.57 -10.73
C ASP A 339 0.60 -12.11 -11.09
N ARG A 340 0.85 -11.28 -10.09
CA ARG A 340 1.12 -9.85 -10.34
C ARG A 340 2.53 -9.72 -10.94
N GLU A 341 2.64 -9.05 -12.08
CA GLU A 341 3.93 -8.70 -12.71
C GLU A 341 4.40 -7.29 -12.35
N PHE A 342 3.45 -6.44 -11.93
CA PHE A 342 3.68 -5.06 -11.51
C PHE A 342 3.39 -4.89 -10.02
N SER A 343 3.96 -3.85 -9.44
CA SER A 343 3.85 -3.53 -8.02
C SER A 343 4.20 -4.74 -7.13
N LEU A 344 5.28 -5.43 -7.47
CA LEU A 344 5.74 -6.63 -6.76
C LEU A 344 6.07 -6.28 -5.30
N SER A 345 5.33 -6.88 -4.37
CA SER A 345 5.54 -6.71 -2.93
C SER A 345 6.97 -7.11 -2.56
N SER A 346 7.72 -6.20 -1.96
CA SER A 346 9.10 -6.47 -1.53
C SER A 346 9.31 -5.94 -0.11
N ALA A 347 10.01 -6.71 0.72
CA ALA A 347 10.20 -6.37 2.12
C ALA A 347 11.65 -6.54 2.56
N LEU A 348 12.08 -5.66 3.46
CA LEU A 348 13.37 -5.64 4.15
C LEU A 348 13.08 -5.63 5.64
N VAL A 349 13.59 -6.62 6.38
CA VAL A 349 13.37 -6.73 7.83
C VAL A 349 14.57 -6.16 8.56
N PHE A 350 14.34 -5.23 9.48
CA PHE A 350 15.38 -4.69 10.33
C PHE A 350 15.69 -5.69 11.46
N ARG A 351 16.98 -5.98 11.64
CA ARG A 351 17.47 -6.81 12.76
C ARG A 351 18.14 -5.88 13.76
N HIS A 352 17.66 -5.90 15.01
CA HIS A 352 18.27 -5.16 16.10
C HIS A 352 19.72 -5.61 16.28
N GLY A 353 20.68 -4.68 16.20
CA GLY A 353 22.09 -4.91 16.57
C GLY A 353 23.12 -4.95 15.44
N ASP A 354 22.73 -5.10 14.17
CA ASP A 354 23.63 -4.96 13.03
C ASP A 354 22.87 -4.43 11.80
N ILE A 355 23.25 -3.24 11.32
CA ILE A 355 22.75 -2.68 10.05
C ILE A 355 23.49 -3.40 8.91
N ASP A 356 23.33 -4.71 8.82
CA ASP A 356 23.73 -5.43 7.62
C ASP A 356 22.60 -5.29 6.60
N ILE A 357 22.59 -4.16 5.86
CA ILE A 357 21.68 -3.94 4.71
C ILE A 357 21.98 -4.96 3.60
N LYS A 358 23.17 -5.57 3.64
CA LYS A 358 23.54 -6.73 2.84
C LYS A 358 23.28 -8.06 3.56
N GLY A 359 22.52 -8.01 4.67
CA GLY A 359 22.28 -9.10 5.60
C GLY A 359 22.13 -10.42 4.89
N ASP A 360 22.83 -11.44 5.42
CA ASP A 360 23.02 -12.77 4.82
C ASP A 360 22.07 -13.01 3.65
N ALA A 361 22.56 -12.77 2.43
CA ALA A 361 21.79 -12.85 1.20
C ALA A 361 21.04 -14.20 1.08
N ALA A 362 21.42 -15.22 1.87
CA ALA A 362 20.77 -16.52 1.95
C ALA A 362 19.52 -16.60 2.88
N ALA A 363 19.30 -15.69 3.84
CA ALA A 363 18.19 -15.82 4.80
C ALA A 363 16.81 -15.55 4.16
N PRO A 364 15.87 -16.51 4.13
CA PRO A 364 14.59 -16.33 3.45
C PRO A 364 13.79 -15.16 4.04
N LEU A 365 13.00 -14.48 3.19
CA LEU A 365 12.08 -13.46 3.65
C LEU A 365 11.06 -14.10 4.62
N PRO A 366 10.78 -13.50 5.80
CA PRO A 366 9.71 -13.97 6.67
C PRO A 366 8.36 -14.02 5.94
N ASN A 367 7.48 -14.92 6.36
CA ASN A 367 6.17 -15.07 5.74
C ASN A 367 5.34 -13.80 5.91
N TRP A 368 4.93 -13.17 4.81
CA TRP A 368 4.08 -11.98 4.85
C TRP A 368 2.62 -12.41 4.82
N LEU A 369 1.94 -12.33 5.97
CA LEU A 369 0.52 -12.63 6.07
C LEU A 369 -0.35 -11.47 5.58
N HIS A 370 -1.42 -11.78 4.86
CA HIS A 370 -2.40 -10.80 4.35
C HIS A 370 -1.72 -9.68 3.57
N ASN A 371 -0.97 -10.05 2.54
CA ASN A 371 -0.29 -9.11 1.62
C ASN A 371 -1.30 -8.48 0.64
N GLU A 372 -2.36 -7.93 1.21
CA GLU A 372 -3.48 -7.30 0.54
C GLU A 372 -3.16 -5.84 0.20
N LYS A 373 -4.07 -5.19 -0.54
CA LYS A 373 -3.83 -3.86 -1.10
C LYS A 373 -3.78 -2.74 -0.06
N PHE A 374 -4.32 -2.93 1.15
CA PHE A 374 -4.28 -1.91 2.22
C PHE A 374 -2.86 -1.48 2.59
N ALA A 375 -1.87 -2.34 2.36
CA ALA A 375 -0.46 -2.08 2.63
C ALA A 375 0.25 -1.30 1.49
N TRP A 376 -0.41 -1.04 0.36
CA TRP A 376 0.20 -0.34 -0.79
C TRP A 376 0.06 1.17 -0.69
N VAL A 377 1.16 1.88 -0.95
CA VAL A 377 1.27 3.35 -0.87
C VAL A 377 1.55 4.00 -2.22
#